data_AF-A0A528AR65-F1
#
_entry.id   AF-A0A528AR65-F1
#
_cell.length_a   1.000
_cell.length_b   1.000
_cell.length_c   1.000
_cell.angle_alpha   90.00
_cell.angle_beta   90.00
_cell.angle_gamma   90.00
#
_symmetry.space_group_name_H-M   'P 1'
#
loop_
_entity.id
_entity.type
_entity.pdbx_description
1 polymer ?
#
loop_
_entity_poly.entity_id
_entity_poly.type
_entity_poly.pdbx_seq_one_letter_code
_entity_poly.pdbx_strand_id
1 'polypeptide(L)' 'YKAEFPDVRLLTVEDVFGGWAKVQAEHFAAGGLLDQTYGSR' A
#
# COMPACT_ATOMS: atom_id res chain seq x y z
N TYR A 1 15.18 23.44 1.12
CA TYR A 1 15.30 21.97 1.12
C TYR A 1 14.96 21.32 2.45
N LYS A 2 15.77 21.39 3.52
CA LYS A 2 15.47 20.65 4.77
C LYS A 2 14.20 21.11 5.50
N ALA A 3 13.78 22.35 5.30
CA ALA A 3 12.51 22.90 5.83
C ALA A 3 11.26 22.44 5.06
N GLU A 4 11.43 21.86 3.88
CA GLU A 4 10.32 21.36 3.04
C GLU A 4 10.00 19.88 3.31
N PHE A 5 10.93 19.17 3.95
CA PHE A 5 10.78 17.76 4.30
C PHE A 5 10.79 17.63 5.83
N PRO A 6 9.62 17.71 6.48
CA PRO A 6 9.52 17.49 7.91
C PRO A 6 9.95 16.06 8.25
N ASP A 7 10.53 15.88 9.44
CA ASP A 7 10.86 14.55 9.94
C ASP A 7 9.56 13.82 10.31
N VAL A 8 9.22 12.81 9.51
CA VAL A 8 7.99 12.03 9.66
C VAL A 8 8.34 10.55 9.75
N ARG A 9 7.53 9.81 10.52
CA ARG A 9 7.71 8.36 10.63
C ARG A 9 7.43 7.70 9.28
N LEU A 10 8.45 7.07 8.73
CA LEU A 10 8.34 6.23 7.54
C LEU A 10 8.10 4.79 7.96
N LEU A 11 7.27 4.10 7.19
CA LEU A 11 7.05 2.65 7.30
C LEU A 11 7.49 2.01 5.99
N THR A 12 8.01 0.79 6.05
CA THR A 12 8.31 0.00 4.86
C THR A 12 7.17 -0.96 4.55
N VAL A 13 7.07 -1.37 3.29
CA VAL A 13 6.06 -2.32 2.84
C VAL A 13 6.33 -3.69 3.46
N GLU A 14 7.60 -4.02 3.67
CA GLU A 14 8.07 -5.22 4.34
C GLU A 14 7.60 -5.27 5.80
N ASP A 15 7.69 -4.16 6.54
CA ASP A 15 7.32 -4.11 7.95
C ASP A 15 5.81 -4.21 8.17
N VAL A 16 5.01 -3.62 7.28
CA VAL A 16 3.56 -3.52 7.47
C VAL A 16 2.81 -4.64 6.75
N PHE A 17 3.26 -5.00 5.56
CA PHE A 17 2.52 -5.90 4.67
C PHE A 17 3.28 -7.19 4.34
N GLY A 18 4.51 -7.36 4.83
CA GLY A 18 5.31 -8.56 4.55
C GLY A 18 5.87 -8.62 3.13
N GLY A 19 5.90 -7.49 2.42
CA GLY A 19 6.52 -7.34 1.10
C GLY A 19 5.53 -7.24 -0.07
N TRP A 20 6.03 -6.73 -1.19
CA TRP A 20 5.22 -6.41 -2.37
C TRP A 20 4.51 -7.60 -3.00
N ALA A 21 5.09 -8.81 -2.96
CA ALA A 21 4.44 -10.00 -3.49
C ALA A 21 3.11 -10.31 -2.79
N LYS A 22 3.07 -10.14 -1.46
CA LYS A 22 1.87 -10.33 -0.66
C LYS A 22 0.84 -9.22 -0.93
N VAL A 23 1.30 -7.97 -0.97
CA VAL A 23 0.43 -6.82 -1.28
C VAL A 23 -0.24 -6.97 -2.64
N GLN A 24 0.52 -7.38 -3.66
CA GLN A 24 0.00 -7.55 -5.01
C GLN A 24 -1.10 -8.60 -5.05
N ALA A 25 -0.91 -9.73 -4.38
CA ALA A 25 -1.89 -10.82 -4.35
C ALA A 25 -3.16 -10.46 -3.57
N GLU A 26 -3.03 -9.80 -2.42
CA GLU A 26 -4.17 -9.54 -1.52
C GLU A 26 -4.97 -8.29 -1.92
N HIS A 27 -4.28 -7.22 -2.36
CA HIS A 27 -4.93 -5.93 -2.61
C HIS A 27 -5.22 -5.68 -4.09
N PHE A 28 -4.33 -6.12 -5.01
CA PHE A 28 -4.35 -5.69 -6.41
C PHE A 28 -4.64 -6.80 -7.43
N ALA A 29 -4.77 -8.05 -7.00
CA ALA A 29 -5.22 -9.13 -7.86
C ALA A 29 -6.69 -8.94 -8.28
N ALA A 30 -7.10 -9.58 -9.37
CA ALA A 30 -8.48 -9.55 -9.82
C ALA A 30 -9.43 -10.10 -8.73
N GLY A 31 -10.42 -9.30 -8.33
CA GLY A 31 -11.30 -9.59 -7.19
C GLY A 31 -10.69 -9.30 -5.82
N GLY A 32 -9.50 -8.70 -5.77
CA GLY A 32 -8.81 -8.26 -4.56
C GLY A 32 -9.49 -7.06 -3.90
N LEU A 33 -8.89 -6.57 -2.82
CA LEU A 33 -9.51 -5.52 -2.00
C LEU A 33 -9.79 -4.24 -2.79
N LEU A 34 -8.93 -3.87 -3.74
CA LEU A 34 -9.12 -2.70 -4.59
C LEU A 34 -10.38 -2.87 -5.46
N ASP A 35 -10.52 -4.02 -6.12
CA ASP A 35 -11.69 -4.31 -6.97
C ASP A 35 -12.99 -4.34 -6.15
N GLN A 36 -12.97 -4.86 -4.93
CA GLN A 36 -14.14 -4.87 -4.05
C GLN A 36 -14.54 -3.46 -3.59
N THR A 37 -13.57 -2.56 -3.43
CA THR A 37 -13.82 -1.20 -2.95
C THR A 37 -14.21 -0.25 -4.09
N TYR A 38 -13.67 -0.46 -5.29
CA TYR A 38 -13.86 0.44 -6.44
C TYR A 38 -14.75 -0.13 -7.55
N GLY A 39 -14.92 -1.45 -7.64
CA GLY A 39 -15.64 -2.15 -8.70
C GLY A 39 -17.18 -2.08 -8.60
N SER A 40 -17.73 -1.37 -7.61
CA SER A 40 -19.17 -1.15 -7.44
C SER A 40 -19.66 0.21 -7.96
N ARG A 41 -18.91 0.87 -8.86
CA ARG A 41 -19.37 2.09 -9.54
C ARG A 41 -20.01 1.77 -10.89
#